data_AF-A0A410P5D3-F1
#
_entry.id   AF-A0A410P5D3-F1
#
_cell.length_a   1.000
_cell.length_b   1.000
_cell.length_c   1.000
_cell.angle_alpha   90.00
_cell.angle_beta   90.00
_cell.angle_gamma   90.00
#
_symmetry.space_group_name_H-M   'P 1'
#
loop_
_entity.id
_entity.type
_entity.pdbx_description
1 polymer ?
#
loop_
_entity_poly.entity_id
_entity_poly.type
_entity_poly.pdbx_seq_one_letter_code
_entity_poly.pdbx_strand_id
1 'polypeptide(L)'
;MAKIPRKLGDLLVENGLLTESQLLEALETQRREKKLLGEIIVDLGFTTKEKLDSALARQYGSRLGEFLIGRRLITFDQLHSAMDEQRNSMKSLGEILIDKGYIAESDLMEGLSLQYSIPYVRLVEQDISPEAVSCVPMDALRKYCVFPIRVENNMLVVATTNPEDFIAESDLKFLSGMYIKFVLSSKSEILSFLE
;
A
#
# COMPACT_ATOMS: atom_id res chain seq x y z
N MET A 1 0.88 27.80 1.57
CA MET A 1 1.84 27.76 0.43
C MET A 1 2.40 26.35 0.35
N ALA A 2 1.83 25.50 -0.51
CA ALA A 2 2.25 24.11 -0.62
C ALA A 2 3.55 24.03 -1.45
N LYS A 3 4.67 23.68 -0.80
CA LYS A 3 5.92 23.35 -1.48
C LYS A 3 5.70 22.07 -2.28
N ILE A 4 5.62 22.19 -3.61
CA ILE A 4 5.70 21.04 -4.52
C ILE A 4 7.18 20.61 -4.55
N PRO A 5 7.54 19.39 -4.09
CA PRO A 5 8.94 18.98 -3.94
C PRO A 5 9.50 18.43 -5.25
N ARG A 6 10.57 19.04 -5.78
CA ARG A 6 11.15 18.84 -7.14
C ARG A 6 10.10 19.04 -8.26
N LYS A 7 10.37 19.88 -9.25
CA LYS A 7 9.35 20.16 -10.27
C LYS A 7 9.17 18.89 -11.10
N LEU A 8 7.92 18.41 -11.22
CA LEU A 8 7.53 17.27 -12.05
C LEU A 8 8.27 17.22 -13.40
N GLY A 9 8.44 18.38 -14.03
CA GLY A 9 9.18 18.51 -15.27
C GLY A 9 10.62 18.00 -15.20
N ASP A 10 11.39 18.47 -14.21
CA ASP A 10 12.81 18.10 -14.03
C ASP A 10 12.93 16.57 -13.88
N LEU A 11 11.97 15.98 -13.18
CA LEU A 11 11.95 14.54 -12.95
C LEU A 11 11.70 13.72 -14.21
N LEU A 12 10.79 14.18 -15.07
CA LEU A 12 10.51 13.50 -16.33
C LEU A 12 11.71 13.58 -17.28
N VAL A 13 12.50 14.65 -17.19
CA VAL A 13 13.75 14.79 -17.94
C VAL A 13 14.84 13.88 -17.36
N GLU A 14 15.05 13.87 -16.05
CA GLU A 14 16.03 12.99 -15.38
C GLU A 14 15.78 11.50 -15.68
N ASN A 15 14.51 11.09 -15.76
CA ASN A 15 14.13 9.71 -16.09
C ASN A 15 14.11 9.40 -17.60
N GLY A 16 14.48 10.36 -18.45
CA GLY A 16 14.51 10.20 -19.91
C GLY A 16 13.12 10.05 -20.57
N LEU A 17 12.05 10.39 -19.86
CA LEU A 17 10.69 10.42 -20.42
C LEU A 17 10.45 11.68 -21.26
N LEU A 18 11.18 12.75 -20.98
CA LEU A 18 11.15 13.99 -21.74
C LEU A 18 12.56 14.48 -22.03
N THR A 19 12.70 15.22 -23.13
CA THR A 19 13.84 16.11 -23.35
C THR A 19 13.57 17.47 -22.71
N GLU A 20 14.63 18.24 -22.44
CA GLU A 20 14.49 19.63 -21.98
C GLU A 20 13.63 20.48 -22.94
N SER A 21 13.74 20.25 -24.25
CA SER A 21 12.93 20.95 -25.26
C SER A 21 11.44 20.62 -25.13
N GLN A 22 11.10 19.34 -24.98
CA GLN A 22 9.70 18.92 -24.80
C GLN A 22 9.11 19.46 -23.51
N LEU A 23 9.90 19.51 -22.43
CA LEU A 23 9.47 20.11 -21.18
C LEU A 23 9.19 21.61 -21.32
N LEU A 24 10.06 22.35 -22.00
CA LEU A 24 9.86 23.79 -22.25
C LEU A 24 8.59 24.06 -23.04
N GLU A 25 8.34 23.29 -24.10
CA GLU A 25 7.12 23.40 -24.92
C GLU A 25 5.86 23.13 -24.06
N ALA A 26 5.87 22.07 -23.26
CA ALA A 26 4.75 21.75 -22.38
C ALA A 26 4.50 22.86 -21.33
N LEU A 27 5.55 23.48 -20.78
CA LEU A 27 5.44 24.60 -19.82
C LEU A 27 4.94 25.90 -20.47
N GLU A 28 5.24 26.14 -21.74
CA GLU A 28 4.66 27.26 -22.49
C GLU A 28 3.16 27.08 -22.72
N THR A 29 2.75 25.88 -23.13
CA THR A 29 1.34 25.53 -23.28
C THR A 29 0.60 25.61 -21.95
N GLN A 30 1.22 25.16 -20.85
CA GLN A 30 0.64 25.23 -19.51
C GLN A 30 0.30 26.67 -19.09
N ARG A 31 1.20 27.61 -19.39
CA ARG A 31 1.00 29.04 -19.10
C ARG A 31 -0.16 29.66 -19.91
N ARG A 32 -0.43 29.13 -21.10
CA ARG A 32 -1.51 29.61 -21.98
C ARG A 32 -2.86 28.98 -21.66
N GLU A 33 -2.89 27.67 -21.41
CA GLU A 33 -4.13 26.89 -21.33
C GLU A 33 -4.62 26.63 -19.89
N LYS A 34 -3.86 26.99 -18.85
CA LYS A 34 -4.17 26.72 -17.43
C LYS A 34 -4.46 25.23 -17.10
N LYS A 35 -4.06 24.30 -17.97
CA LYS A 35 -4.12 22.85 -17.72
C LYS A 35 -3.00 22.37 -16.80
N LEU A 36 -3.07 21.12 -16.36
CA LEU A 36 -1.97 20.50 -15.62
C LEU A 36 -0.83 20.12 -16.58
N LEU A 37 0.42 20.24 -16.11
CA LEU A 37 1.60 19.93 -16.94
C LEU A 37 1.56 18.48 -17.45
N GLY A 38 1.15 17.53 -16.60
CA GLY A 38 1.05 16.12 -16.98
C GLY A 38 0.05 15.86 -18.12
N GLU A 39 -1.12 16.50 -18.08
CA GLU A 39 -2.13 16.39 -19.14
C GLU A 39 -1.58 16.89 -20.48
N ILE A 40 -0.92 18.05 -20.47
CA ILE A 40 -0.32 18.64 -21.68
C ILE A 40 0.76 17.73 -22.26
N ILE A 41 1.61 17.13 -21.42
CA ILE A 41 2.68 16.24 -21.90
C ILE A 41 2.09 15.01 -22.62
N VAL A 42 0.96 14.50 -22.14
CA VAL A 42 0.24 13.38 -22.77
C VAL A 42 -0.49 13.84 -24.03
N ASP A 43 -1.19 14.98 -24.00
CA ASP A 43 -1.90 15.57 -25.14
C ASP A 43 -0.96 15.87 -26.33
N LEU A 44 0.26 16.35 -26.04
CA LEU A 44 1.30 16.60 -27.03
C LEU A 44 1.98 15.31 -27.54
N GLY A 45 1.66 14.16 -26.95
CA GLY A 45 2.20 12.85 -27.35
C GLY A 45 3.66 12.62 -26.94
N PHE A 46 4.20 13.41 -26.02
CA PHE A 46 5.59 13.26 -25.57
C PHE A 46 5.78 12.02 -24.67
N THR A 47 4.73 11.61 -23.98
CA THR A 47 4.69 10.36 -23.21
C THR A 47 3.28 9.78 -23.22
N THR A 48 3.11 8.58 -22.66
CA THR A 48 1.78 8.01 -22.43
C THR A 48 1.36 8.21 -20.98
N LYS A 49 0.04 8.19 -20.71
CA LYS A 49 -0.47 8.29 -19.34
C LYS A 49 0.12 7.20 -18.44
N GLU A 50 0.29 5.98 -18.95
CA GLU A 50 0.89 4.88 -18.19
C GLU A 50 2.35 5.14 -17.83
N LYS A 51 3.14 5.65 -18.78
CA LYS A 51 4.56 5.96 -18.54
C LYS A 51 4.72 7.10 -17.53
N LEU A 52 3.90 8.14 -17.67
CA LEU A 52 3.85 9.27 -16.74
C LEU A 52 3.50 8.81 -15.32
N ASP A 53 2.40 8.07 -15.17
CA ASP A 53 1.92 7.57 -13.88
C ASP A 53 2.97 6.68 -13.21
N SER A 54 3.65 5.81 -13.97
CA SER A 54 4.68 4.93 -13.41
C SER A 54 5.94 5.66 -12.92
N ALA A 55 6.38 6.72 -13.60
CA ALA A 55 7.53 7.51 -13.15
C ALA A 55 7.19 8.37 -11.94
N LEU A 56 5.97 8.92 -11.92
CA LEU A 56 5.43 9.63 -10.79
C LEU A 56 5.31 8.73 -9.55
N ALA A 57 4.82 7.51 -9.72
CA ALA A 57 4.73 6.52 -8.65
C ALA A 57 6.10 6.22 -8.03
N ARG A 58 7.13 6.01 -8.87
CA ARG A 58 8.50 5.71 -8.39
C ARG A 58 9.14 6.81 -7.56
N GLN A 59 8.80 8.07 -7.86
CA GLN A 59 9.38 9.18 -7.11
C GLN A 59 8.55 9.55 -5.88
N TYR A 60 7.23 9.61 -6.06
CA TYR A 60 6.33 10.25 -5.11
C TYR A 60 5.41 9.25 -4.40
N GLY A 61 5.33 8.02 -4.87
CA GLY A 61 4.56 6.93 -4.26
C GLY A 61 5.36 6.16 -3.22
N SER A 62 4.65 5.44 -2.36
CA SER A 62 5.24 4.34 -1.58
C SER A 62 5.48 3.12 -2.48
N ARG A 63 6.25 2.12 -2.01
CA ARG A 63 6.39 0.83 -2.71
C ARG A 63 5.03 0.19 -3.05
N LEU A 64 4.06 0.32 -2.14
CA LEU A 64 2.67 -0.05 -2.40
C LEU A 64 2.06 0.76 -3.55
N GLY A 65 2.21 2.08 -3.57
CA GLY A 65 1.71 2.93 -4.66
C GLY A 65 2.33 2.58 -6.02
N GLU A 66 3.63 2.35 -6.06
CA GLU A 66 4.35 1.86 -7.25
C GLU A 66 3.80 0.54 -7.75
N PHE A 67 3.58 -0.42 -6.84
CA PHE A 67 3.02 -1.72 -7.17
C PHE A 67 1.61 -1.59 -7.77
N LEU A 68 0.72 -0.83 -7.12
CA LEU A 68 -0.67 -0.69 -7.55
C LEU A 68 -0.79 0.01 -8.91
N ILE A 69 0.01 1.05 -9.16
CA ILE A 69 0.08 1.70 -10.47
C ILE A 69 0.71 0.77 -11.51
N GLY A 70 1.78 0.05 -11.15
CA GLY A 70 2.44 -0.92 -12.02
C GLY A 70 1.51 -2.04 -12.50
N ARG A 71 0.58 -2.49 -11.65
CA ARG A 71 -0.47 -3.46 -12.00
C ARG A 71 -1.69 -2.84 -12.68
N ARG A 72 -1.72 -1.51 -12.88
CA ARG A 72 -2.85 -0.76 -13.43
C ARG A 72 -4.13 -0.89 -12.60
N LEU A 73 -3.98 -1.11 -11.29
CA LEU A 73 -5.10 -1.17 -10.35
C LEU A 73 -5.59 0.23 -10.00
N ILE A 74 -4.66 1.19 -9.92
CA ILE A 74 -4.98 2.60 -9.69
C ILE A 74 -4.20 3.50 -10.67
N THR A 75 -4.70 4.70 -10.91
CA THR A 75 -3.98 5.77 -11.59
C THR A 75 -3.16 6.60 -10.60
N PHE A 76 -2.23 7.42 -11.13
CA PHE A 76 -1.52 8.37 -10.27
C PHE A 76 -2.48 9.39 -9.61
N ASP A 77 -3.50 9.85 -10.34
CA ASP A 77 -4.51 10.78 -9.81
C ASP A 77 -5.25 10.18 -8.61
N GLN A 78 -5.61 8.89 -8.69
CA GLN A 78 -6.25 8.15 -7.60
C GLN A 78 -5.31 7.98 -6.41
N LEU A 79 -4.04 7.63 -6.65
CA LEU A 79 -3.02 7.52 -5.61
C LEU A 79 -2.80 8.86 -4.91
N HIS A 80 -2.62 9.94 -5.68
CA HIS A 80 -2.40 11.28 -5.16
C HIS A 80 -3.59 11.76 -4.33
N SER A 81 -4.82 11.56 -4.84
CA SER A 81 -6.04 11.88 -4.10
C SER A 81 -6.13 11.12 -2.78
N ALA A 82 -5.81 9.82 -2.77
CA ALA A 82 -5.81 9.01 -1.55
C ALA A 82 -4.72 9.45 -0.55
N MET A 83 -3.53 9.82 -1.02
CA MET A 83 -2.45 10.36 -0.19
C MET A 83 -2.81 11.71 0.43
N ASP A 84 -3.49 12.59 -0.31
CA ASP A 84 -3.97 13.87 0.23
C ASP A 84 -5.05 13.67 1.31
N GLU A 85 -5.94 12.69 1.13
CA GLU A 85 -6.90 12.30 2.16
C GLU A 85 -6.21 11.67 3.38
N GLN A 86 -5.18 10.87 3.16
CA GLN A 86 -4.39 10.25 4.24
C GLN A 86 -3.80 11.30 5.18
N ARG A 87 -3.28 12.41 4.64
CA ARG A 87 -2.72 13.50 5.46
C ARG A 87 -3.72 14.17 6.39
N ASN A 88 -5.01 14.08 6.07
CA ASN A 88 -6.09 14.71 6.81
C ASN A 88 -6.96 13.68 7.56
N SER A 89 -6.56 12.41 7.59
CA SER A 89 -7.28 11.33 8.25
C SER A 89 -6.34 10.48 9.12
N MET A 90 -6.93 9.63 9.95
CA MET A 90 -6.19 8.63 10.72
C MET A 90 -6.10 7.28 9.98
N LYS A 91 -6.65 7.20 8.75
CA LYS A 91 -6.67 5.96 7.97
C LYS A 91 -5.36 5.76 7.25
N SER A 92 -4.99 4.51 7.05
CA SER A 92 -3.86 4.15 6.18
C SER A 92 -4.20 4.40 4.70
N LEU A 93 -3.17 4.58 3.87
CA LEU A 93 -3.34 4.74 2.42
C LEU A 93 -4.14 3.58 1.81
N GLY A 94 -3.84 2.34 2.22
CA GLY A 94 -4.54 1.15 1.74
C GLY A 94 -6.03 1.14 2.08
N GLU A 95 -6.38 1.49 3.33
CA GLU A 95 -7.79 1.61 3.75
C GLU A 95 -8.54 2.65 2.92
N ILE A 96 -7.93 3.81 2.65
CA ILE A 96 -8.55 4.86 1.83
C ILE A 96 -8.77 4.37 0.40
N LEU A 97 -7.82 3.65 -0.18
CA LEU A 97 -7.94 3.11 -1.54
C LEU A 97 -9.06 2.05 -1.63
N ILE A 98 -9.24 1.22 -0.60
CA ILE A 98 -10.34 0.26 -0.51
C ILE A 98 -11.68 0.98 -0.32
N ASP A 99 -11.76 1.93 0.61
CA ASP A 99 -12.98 2.69 0.89
C ASP A 99 -13.50 3.46 -0.33
N LYS A 100 -12.58 3.95 -1.18
CA LYS A 100 -12.91 4.60 -2.45
C LYS A 100 -13.28 3.61 -3.56
N GLY A 101 -13.18 2.30 -3.31
CA GLY A 101 -13.44 1.25 -4.29
C GLY A 101 -12.40 1.18 -5.41
N TYR A 102 -11.19 1.71 -5.20
CA TYR A 102 -10.13 1.69 -6.20
C TYR A 102 -9.40 0.35 -6.26
N ILE A 103 -9.28 -0.34 -5.12
CA ILE A 103 -8.63 -1.66 -5.03
C ILE A 103 -9.45 -2.58 -4.12
N ALA A 104 -9.29 -3.90 -4.30
CA ALA A 104 -9.78 -4.89 -3.35
C ALA A 104 -8.80 -5.10 -2.19
N GLU A 105 -9.24 -5.71 -1.08
CA GLU A 105 -8.34 -6.10 0.01
C GLU A 105 -7.22 -7.04 -0.44
N SER A 106 -7.51 -7.96 -1.37
CA SER A 106 -6.52 -8.88 -1.94
C SER A 106 -5.40 -8.14 -2.66
N ASP A 107 -5.72 -7.08 -3.40
CA ASP A 107 -4.74 -6.25 -4.11
C ASP A 107 -3.82 -5.53 -3.12
N LEU A 108 -4.40 -5.00 -2.04
CA LEU A 108 -3.63 -4.40 -0.96
C LEU A 108 -2.70 -5.42 -0.32
N MET A 109 -3.21 -6.61 0.04
CA MET A 109 -2.42 -7.65 0.68
C MET A 109 -1.27 -8.14 -0.20
N GLU A 110 -1.49 -8.28 -1.52
CA GLU A 110 -0.43 -8.66 -2.46
C GLU A 110 0.67 -7.57 -2.54
N GLY A 111 0.26 -6.30 -2.58
CA GLY A 111 1.20 -5.18 -2.58
C GLY A 111 2.02 -5.07 -1.29
N LEU A 112 1.37 -5.24 -0.13
CA LEU A 112 2.05 -5.26 1.17
C LEU A 112 2.98 -6.47 1.30
N SER A 113 2.59 -7.63 0.75
CA SER A 113 3.41 -8.84 0.73
C SER A 113 4.74 -8.60 0.03
N LEU A 114 4.71 -7.94 -1.12
CA LEU A 114 5.92 -7.57 -1.86
C LEU A 114 6.73 -6.48 -1.13
N GLN A 115 6.05 -5.46 -0.59
CA GLN A 115 6.71 -4.36 0.12
C GLN A 115 7.53 -4.85 1.32
N TYR A 116 6.94 -5.74 2.12
CA TYR A 116 7.54 -6.26 3.35
C TYR A 116 8.27 -7.59 3.18
N SER A 117 8.17 -8.23 2.00
CA SER A 117 8.67 -9.58 1.77
C SER A 117 8.11 -10.61 2.77
N ILE A 118 6.84 -10.43 3.16
CA ILE A 118 6.10 -11.33 4.06
C ILE A 118 5.00 -12.02 3.26
N PRO A 119 4.83 -13.35 3.36
CA PRO A 119 3.77 -14.06 2.63
C PRO A 119 2.37 -13.58 2.99
N TYR A 120 1.54 -13.36 1.98
CA TYR A 120 0.08 -13.23 2.13
C TYR A 120 -0.56 -14.62 2.08
N VAL A 121 -1.40 -14.93 3.08
CA VAL A 121 -2.12 -16.20 3.19
C VAL A 121 -3.62 -15.96 3.32
N ARG A 122 -4.38 -16.91 2.77
CA ARG A 122 -5.83 -17.01 2.98
C ARG A 122 -6.10 -17.97 4.13
N LEU A 123 -6.69 -17.49 5.21
CA LEU A 123 -6.94 -18.27 6.43
C LEU A 123 -7.82 -19.49 6.18
N VAL A 124 -8.79 -19.35 5.27
CA VAL A 124 -9.69 -20.45 4.86
C VAL A 124 -8.97 -21.62 4.17
N GLU A 125 -7.74 -21.40 3.70
CA GLU A 125 -6.90 -22.43 3.06
C GLU A 125 -5.81 -22.95 4.01
N GLN A 126 -5.76 -22.48 5.26
CA GLN A 126 -4.75 -22.90 6.25
C GLN A 126 -5.31 -23.95 7.20
N ASP A 127 -4.43 -24.88 7.59
CA ASP A 127 -4.69 -25.80 8.70
C ASP A 127 -4.50 -25.06 10.04
N ILE A 128 -5.61 -24.55 10.60
CA ILE A 128 -5.60 -23.83 11.87
C ILE A 128 -5.44 -24.81 13.04
N SER A 129 -4.37 -24.66 13.81
CA SER A 129 -4.15 -25.45 15.03
C SER A 129 -4.97 -24.90 16.20
N PRO A 130 -5.84 -25.70 16.85
CA PRO A 130 -6.58 -25.29 18.04
C PRO A 130 -5.67 -24.86 19.21
N GLU A 131 -4.47 -25.46 19.28
CA GLU A 131 -3.47 -25.12 20.28
C GLU A 131 -2.98 -23.67 20.08
N ALA A 132 -2.75 -23.26 18.84
CA ALA A 132 -2.30 -21.91 18.51
C ALA A 132 -3.33 -20.84 18.89
N VAL A 133 -4.61 -21.10 18.61
CA VAL A 133 -5.72 -20.19 18.95
C VAL A 133 -5.84 -20.04 20.48
N SER A 134 -5.61 -21.12 21.22
CA SER A 134 -5.70 -21.13 22.69
C SER A 134 -4.54 -20.41 23.39
N CYS A 135 -3.44 -20.13 22.68
CA CYS A 135 -2.27 -19.45 23.26
C CYS A 135 -2.47 -17.96 23.54
N VAL A 136 -3.50 -17.34 22.94
CA VAL A 136 -3.74 -15.90 23.06
C VAL A 136 -5.21 -15.65 23.41
N PRO A 137 -5.52 -14.86 24.45
CA PRO A 137 -6.89 -14.51 24.79
C PRO A 137 -7.61 -13.80 23.65
N MET A 138 -8.90 -14.12 23.45
CA MET A 138 -9.72 -13.56 22.36
C MET A 138 -9.74 -12.04 22.34
N ASP A 139 -9.79 -11.39 23.52
CA ASP A 139 -9.80 -9.92 23.60
C ASP A 139 -8.55 -9.29 22.98
N ALA A 140 -7.39 -9.93 23.12
CA ALA A 140 -6.16 -9.46 22.50
C ALA A 140 -6.18 -9.67 20.97
N LEU A 141 -6.70 -10.81 20.51
CA LEU A 141 -6.86 -11.10 19.07
C LEU A 141 -7.74 -10.05 18.38
N ARG A 142 -8.88 -9.71 19.00
CA ARG A 142 -9.76 -8.62 18.53
C ARG A 142 -9.12 -7.25 18.59
N LYS A 143 -8.46 -6.93 19.70
CA LYS A 143 -7.79 -5.63 19.90
C LYS A 143 -6.77 -5.34 18.80
N TYR A 144 -5.95 -6.34 18.47
CA TYR A 144 -4.88 -6.19 17.47
C TYR A 144 -5.31 -6.56 16.06
N CYS A 145 -6.53 -7.10 15.88
CA CYS A 145 -7.01 -7.62 14.60
C CYS A 145 -6.02 -8.62 13.99
N VAL A 146 -5.72 -9.68 14.74
CA VAL A 146 -4.79 -10.74 14.38
C VAL A 146 -5.39 -12.12 14.65
N PHE A 147 -4.90 -13.14 13.95
CA PHE A 147 -5.39 -14.52 14.12
C PHE A 147 -4.24 -15.54 14.18
N PRO A 148 -4.09 -16.34 15.25
CA PRO A 148 -3.06 -17.39 15.32
C PRO A 148 -3.39 -18.54 14.39
N ILE A 149 -2.41 -18.99 13.61
CA ILE A 149 -2.57 -20.08 12.63
C ILE A 149 -2.04 -21.40 13.22
N ARG A 150 -0.78 -21.41 13.65
CA ARG A 150 -0.08 -22.62 14.10
C ARG A 150 1.12 -22.30 14.97
N VAL A 151 1.61 -23.30 15.70
CA VAL A 151 2.84 -23.24 16.49
C VAL A 151 3.91 -24.12 15.85
N GLU A 152 5.11 -23.59 15.67
CA GLU A 152 6.27 -24.31 15.12
C GLU A 152 7.53 -23.93 15.92
N ASN A 153 8.19 -24.88 16.60
CA ASN A 153 9.47 -24.65 17.29
C ASN A 153 9.51 -23.39 18.20
N ASN A 154 8.51 -23.23 19.08
CA ASN A 154 8.37 -22.05 19.95
C ASN A 154 8.11 -20.72 19.20
N MET A 155 7.63 -20.81 17.96
CA MET A 155 7.17 -19.70 17.13
C MET A 155 5.67 -19.83 16.90
N LEU A 156 4.91 -18.79 17.26
CA LEU A 156 3.50 -18.66 16.90
C LEU A 156 3.40 -17.93 15.56
N VAL A 157 2.88 -18.62 14.55
CA VAL A 157 2.58 -18.01 13.25
C VAL A 157 1.23 -17.31 13.36
N VAL A 158 1.21 -16.00 13.11
CA VAL A 158 0.04 -15.14 13.32
C VAL A 158 -0.29 -14.38 12.03
N ALA A 159 -1.54 -14.47 11.58
CA ALA A 159 -2.07 -13.61 10.52
C ALA A 159 -2.32 -12.20 11.07
N THR A 160 -1.88 -11.18 10.33
CA THR A 160 -2.07 -9.77 10.66
C THR A 160 -2.34 -8.94 9.41
N THR A 161 -3.02 -7.79 9.57
CA THR A 161 -3.11 -6.76 8.53
C THR A 161 -1.93 -5.79 8.57
N ASN A 162 -1.20 -5.73 9.68
CA ASN A 162 -0.10 -4.80 9.91
C ASN A 162 1.11 -5.54 10.52
N PRO A 163 2.12 -5.90 9.70
CA PRO A 163 3.29 -6.64 10.18
C PRO A 163 4.30 -5.75 10.94
N GLU A 164 4.14 -4.44 10.92
CA GLU A 164 5.01 -3.48 11.64
C GLU A 164 4.42 -3.06 13.00
N ASP A 165 3.33 -3.68 13.45
CA ASP A 165 2.77 -3.42 14.78
C ASP A 165 3.61 -4.08 15.88
N PHE A 166 4.69 -3.40 16.27
CA PHE A 166 5.59 -3.85 17.33
C PHE A 166 4.90 -3.99 18.70
N ILE A 167 3.80 -3.25 18.93
CA ILE A 167 3.04 -3.35 20.18
C ILE A 167 2.26 -4.66 20.19
N ALA A 168 1.56 -4.96 19.09
CA ALA A 168 0.89 -6.25 18.92
C ALA A 168 1.90 -7.41 19.04
N GLU A 169 3.05 -7.33 18.38
CA GLU A 169 4.09 -8.37 18.45
C GLU A 169 4.54 -8.62 19.90
N SER A 170 4.86 -7.55 20.63
CA SER A 170 5.35 -7.63 22.01
C SER A 170 4.30 -8.23 22.96
N ASP A 171 3.05 -7.78 22.84
CA ASP A 171 1.97 -8.27 23.70
C ASP A 171 1.59 -9.71 23.39
N LEU A 172 1.51 -10.09 22.11
CA LEU A 172 1.26 -11.47 21.70
C LEU A 172 2.37 -12.40 22.19
N LYS A 173 3.63 -11.96 22.10
CA LYS A 173 4.78 -12.70 22.64
C LYS A 173 4.68 -12.89 24.14
N PHE A 174 4.31 -11.85 24.89
CA PHE A 174 4.15 -11.93 26.34
C PHE A 174 3.00 -12.88 26.73
N LEU A 175 1.86 -12.77 26.06
CA LEU A 175 0.67 -13.57 26.35
C LEU A 175 0.87 -15.06 26.01
N SER A 176 1.50 -15.33 24.88
CA SER A 176 1.71 -16.71 24.39
C SER A 176 2.97 -17.38 24.94
N GLY A 177 3.95 -16.61 25.42
CA GLY A 177 5.28 -17.10 25.79
C GLY A 177 6.16 -17.51 24.59
N MET A 178 5.72 -17.24 23.36
CA MET A 178 6.36 -17.68 22.12
C MET A 178 6.88 -16.50 21.30
N TYR A 179 7.85 -16.76 20.41
CA TYR A 179 8.21 -15.77 19.39
C TYR A 179 7.09 -15.64 18.37
N ILE A 180 6.90 -14.44 17.80
CA ILE A 180 5.84 -14.20 16.84
C ILE A 180 6.43 -14.13 15.44
N LYS A 181 5.80 -14.86 14.51
CA LYS A 181 6.07 -14.75 13.08
C LYS A 181 4.81 -14.29 12.38
N PHE A 182 4.82 -13.07 11.87
CA PHE A 182 3.70 -12.56 11.11
C PHE A 182 3.65 -13.12 9.68
N VAL A 183 2.43 -13.40 9.25
CA VAL A 183 2.03 -13.54 7.85
C VAL A 183 0.90 -12.55 7.59
N LEU A 184 0.78 -12.06 6.35
CA LEU A 184 -0.28 -11.13 6.00
C LEU A 184 -1.58 -11.87 5.76
N SER A 185 -2.69 -11.29 6.21
CA SER A 185 -4.04 -11.70 5.79
C SER A 185 -4.98 -10.50 5.79
N SER A 186 -6.09 -10.62 5.06
CA SER A 186 -7.03 -9.50 4.93
C SER A 186 -7.82 -9.30 6.23
N LYS A 187 -8.25 -8.06 6.46
CA LYS A 187 -9.03 -7.70 7.65
C LYS A 187 -10.33 -8.49 7.69
N SER A 188 -11.01 -8.62 6.55
CA SER A 188 -12.27 -9.38 6.45
C SER A 188 -12.10 -10.86 6.81
N GLU A 189 -11.01 -11.51 6.38
CA GLU A 189 -10.75 -12.90 6.75
C GLU A 189 -10.38 -13.04 8.22
N ILE A 190 -9.55 -12.14 8.77
CA ILE A 190 -9.22 -12.20 10.19
C ILE A 190 -10.48 -12.02 11.05
N LEU A 191 -11.33 -11.05 10.73
CA LEU A 191 -12.54 -10.80 11.50
C LEU A 191 -13.53 -11.96 11.43
N SER A 192 -13.69 -12.63 10.29
CA SER A 192 -14.63 -13.77 10.17
C SER A 192 -14.23 -14.98 11.02
N PHE A 193 -12.95 -15.12 11.38
CA PHE A 193 -12.46 -16.16 12.29
C PHE A 193 -12.51 -15.73 13.77
N LEU A 194 -12.78 -14.45 14.06
CA LEU A 194 -12.88 -13.89 15.42
C LEU A 194 -14.34 -13.67 15.88
N GLU A 195 -15.31 -13.96 15.00
CA GLU A 195 -16.75 -13.97 15.29
C GLU A 195 -17.18 -15.24 16.03
#